data_AF-A0AAE0DQP1-F1
#
_entry.id   AF-A0AAE0DQP1-F1
#
_cell.length_a   1.000
_cell.length_b   1.000
_cell.length_c   1.000
_cell.angle_alpha   90.00
_cell.angle_beta   90.00
_cell.angle_gamma   90.00
#
_symmetry.space_group_name_H-M   'P 1'
#
loop_
_entity.id
_entity.type
_entity.pdbx_description
1 polymer ?
#
loop_
_entity_poly.entity_id
_entity_poly.type
_entity_poly.pdbx_seq_one_letter_code
_entity_poly.pdbx_strand_id
1 'polypeptide(L)'
;MLVNGRRVAVAAEHVVFIRACSPNDVVSMVEEIVELNIMQIMTIGLLPSVELTASASSDQKADRKTGLYTTTVVDERGIALGLVYSSKQSIVEALKTGTGVYQSRKRGLWHKGASSGDTQELINLDFDCDKDALLFRVRQRGKGFCHLSTMTCWGSNTGLSRLERTIKERKQSAPEGSYTKRLFNEPSMVNAKIREEADELCEAQTKEEIAAEAADLFYFALTRCIAAGVSLEDIEKNLDLKSMRAK
;
A
#
# COMPACT_ATOMS: atom_id res chain seq x y z
N MET A 1 14.34 15.71 0.82
CA MET A 1 13.85 16.47 -0.35
C MET A 1 12.32 16.56 -0.26
N LEU A 2 11.74 17.77 -0.25
CA LEU A 2 10.28 17.97 -0.20
C LEU A 2 9.70 17.80 -1.61
N VAL A 3 8.75 16.88 -1.79
CA VAL A 3 7.92 16.80 -3.00
C VAL A 3 6.46 16.80 -2.55
N ASN A 4 5.68 17.80 -2.97
CA ASN A 4 4.24 17.92 -2.72
C ASN A 4 3.81 17.87 -1.23
N GLY A 5 4.53 18.55 -0.33
CA GLY A 5 4.18 18.61 1.10
C GLY A 5 4.43 17.30 1.87
N ARG A 6 5.15 16.35 1.28
CA ARG A 6 5.59 15.09 1.92
C ARG A 6 7.08 15.18 2.24
N ARG A 7 7.46 14.74 3.44
CA ARG A 7 8.87 14.60 3.83
C ARG A 7 9.32 13.17 3.49
N VAL A 8 10.56 13.03 3.06
CA VAL A 8 11.16 11.75 2.67
C VAL A 8 12.11 11.33 3.78
N ALA A 9 11.86 10.17 4.39
CA ALA A 9 12.88 9.48 5.16
C ALA A 9 13.65 8.59 4.17
N VAL A 10 14.97 8.80 4.08
CA VAL A 10 15.87 7.96 3.28
C VAL A 10 16.70 7.14 4.26
N ALA A 11 16.43 5.85 4.34
CA ALA A 11 17.32 4.90 5.01
C ALA A 11 18.00 4.06 3.93
N ALA A 12 19.28 4.38 3.68
CA ALA A 12 20.30 3.70 2.85
C ALA A 12 19.93 3.21 1.42
N GLU A 13 18.80 2.55 1.20
CA GLU A 13 18.36 2.00 -0.10
C GLU A 13 16.84 2.08 -0.32
N HIS A 14 16.06 2.55 0.66
CA HIS A 14 14.60 2.61 0.61
C HIS A 14 14.07 4.02 0.82
N VAL A 15 13.16 4.44 -0.07
CA VAL A 15 12.45 5.72 0.00
C VAL A 15 11.09 5.46 0.63
N VAL A 16 10.94 5.81 1.90
CA VAL A 16 9.63 5.78 2.59
C VAL A 16 9.11 7.20 2.67
N PHE A 17 7.88 7.40 2.18
CA PHE A 17 7.21 8.68 2.32
C PHE A 17 6.64 8.79 3.73
N ILE A 18 6.78 9.97 4.34
CA ILE A 18 6.12 10.30 5.58
C ILE A 18 5.27 11.54 5.34
N ARG A 19 3.96 11.40 5.53
CA ARG A 19 3.05 12.54 5.55
C ARG A 19 2.76 12.91 7.00
N ALA A 20 3.06 14.17 7.31
CA ALA A 20 2.58 14.80 8.53
C ALA A 20 1.49 15.82 8.21
N CYS A 21 0.62 16.07 9.18
CA CYS A 21 -0.33 17.17 9.14
C CYS A 21 0.37 18.55 9.15
N SER A 22 1.58 18.67 9.72
CA SER A 22 2.40 19.88 9.69
C SER A 22 3.86 19.57 9.34
N PRO A 23 4.60 20.50 8.70
CA PRO A 23 6.04 20.36 8.48
C PRO A 23 6.81 19.95 9.74
N ASN A 24 6.42 20.41 10.92
CA ASN A 24 7.19 20.16 12.14
C ASN A 24 7.03 18.74 12.71
N ASP A 25 6.08 17.93 12.25
CA ASP A 25 5.71 16.69 12.95
C ASP A 25 6.54 15.45 12.60
N VAL A 26 7.17 15.46 11.43
CA VAL A 26 8.07 14.37 10.99
C VAL A 26 9.46 14.54 11.59
N VAL A 27 9.77 15.74 12.10
CA VAL A 27 11.11 16.17 12.50
C VAL A 27 11.64 15.31 13.66
N SER A 28 10.88 15.14 14.74
CA SER A 28 11.41 14.49 15.96
C SER A 28 11.70 13.00 15.83
N MET A 29 10.89 12.26 15.08
CA MET A 29 11.12 10.82 14.86
C MET A 29 12.20 10.55 13.83
N VAL A 30 12.26 11.35 12.77
CA VAL A 30 13.35 11.25 11.79
C VAL A 30 14.66 11.73 12.41
N GLU A 31 14.64 12.71 13.33
CA GLU A 31 15.82 13.12 14.11
C GLU A 31 16.31 12.01 15.04
N GLU A 32 15.45 11.29 15.80
CA GLU A 32 15.88 10.11 16.57
C GLU A 32 16.47 9.01 15.66
N ILE A 33 15.90 8.80 14.46
CA ILE A 33 16.41 7.83 13.47
C ILE A 33 17.76 8.27 12.89
N VAL A 34 17.93 9.56 12.62
CA VAL A 34 19.17 10.16 12.10
C VAL A 34 20.24 10.22 13.18
N GLU A 35 19.93 10.54 14.43
CA GLU A 35 20.89 10.49 15.56
C GLU A 35 21.39 9.06 15.82
N LEU A 36 20.51 8.06 15.75
CA LEU A 36 20.89 6.64 15.81
C LEU A 36 21.79 6.22 14.63
N ASN A 37 21.68 6.87 13.47
CA ASN A 37 22.52 6.62 12.31
C ASN A 37 23.82 7.44 12.31
N ILE A 38 23.85 8.66 12.87
CA ILE A 38 25.06 9.48 12.98
C ILE A 38 26.10 8.77 13.86
N MET A 39 25.67 8.12 14.95
CA MET A 39 26.59 7.34 15.78
C MET A 39 27.21 6.13 15.06
N GLN A 40 26.51 5.56 14.06
CA GLN A 40 26.98 4.39 13.31
C GLN A 40 27.81 4.80 12.08
N ILE A 41 27.46 5.93 11.45
CA ILE A 41 28.11 6.51 10.26
C ILE A 41 29.43 7.21 10.59
N MET A 42 29.63 7.73 11.82
CA MET A 42 30.94 8.29 12.22
C MET A 42 32.11 7.29 12.14
N THR A 43 31.83 5.98 12.00
CA THR A 43 32.86 4.94 11.79
C THR A 43 33.26 4.77 10.32
N ILE A 44 32.45 5.24 9.37
CA ILE A 44 32.70 5.12 7.93
C ILE A 44 32.51 6.51 7.33
N GLY A 45 33.59 7.29 7.35
CA GLY A 45 33.59 8.66 6.83
C GLY A 45 33.31 8.67 5.33
N LEU A 46 32.08 8.99 4.94
CA LEU A 46 31.73 9.61 3.66
C LEU A 46 30.26 10.04 3.71
N LEU A 47 29.99 11.36 3.74
CA LEU A 47 28.94 12.08 2.99
C LEU A 47 28.82 13.54 3.49
N PRO A 48 28.42 14.50 2.63
CA PRO A 48 28.47 15.93 2.91
C PRO A 48 27.27 16.41 3.73
N SER A 49 27.53 17.50 4.45
CA SER A 49 26.69 18.21 5.41
C SER A 49 25.26 18.46 4.94
N VAL A 50 24.30 17.75 5.53
CA VAL A 50 22.88 18.14 5.51
C VAL A 50 22.64 18.91 6.81
N GLU A 51 22.57 20.24 6.74
CA GLU A 51 22.07 21.06 7.84
C GLU A 51 20.55 20.84 7.96
N LEU A 52 20.15 20.14 9.02
CA LEU A 52 18.74 19.95 9.39
C LEU A 52 18.45 20.87 10.58
N THR A 53 17.72 21.97 10.34
CA THR A 53 17.24 22.84 11.42
C THR A 53 16.08 22.16 12.15
N ALA A 54 16.30 21.91 13.44
CA ALA A 54 15.39 21.23 14.34
C ALA A 54 14.17 22.08 14.71
N SER A 55 13.00 21.44 14.69
CA SER A 55 11.83 21.85 15.47
C SER A 55 11.04 20.60 15.83
N ALA A 56 11.31 20.05 17.01
CA ALA A 56 10.58 18.91 17.55
C ALA A 56 9.09 19.27 17.69
N SER A 57 8.18 18.58 16.97
CA SER A 57 6.77 18.64 17.36
C SER A 57 6.56 17.76 18.58
N SER A 58 6.06 18.36 19.65
CA SER A 58 5.63 17.75 20.90
C SER A 58 4.25 17.05 20.83
N ASP A 59 3.70 16.84 19.64
CA ASP A 59 2.25 16.59 19.49
C ASP A 59 1.85 15.12 19.29
N GLN A 60 2.79 14.18 19.31
CA GLN A 60 2.46 12.76 19.15
C GLN A 60 1.88 12.18 20.44
N LYS A 61 0.76 11.46 20.35
CA LYS A 61 -0.01 11.01 21.50
C LYS A 61 -0.16 9.49 21.53
N ALA A 62 0.93 8.78 21.77
CA ALA A 62 0.83 7.36 22.08
C ALA A 62 -0.13 7.10 23.26
N ASP A 63 -0.73 5.92 23.33
CA ASP A 63 -1.56 5.52 24.48
C ASP A 63 -0.76 5.71 25.77
N ARG A 64 -1.31 6.51 26.70
CA ARG A 64 -0.56 6.95 27.89
C ARG A 64 -0.17 5.81 28.83
N LYS A 65 -0.91 4.69 28.78
CA LYS A 65 -0.65 3.53 29.67
C LYS A 65 0.43 2.62 29.11
N THR A 66 0.44 2.43 27.80
CA THR A 66 1.29 1.44 27.13
C THR A 66 2.45 2.05 26.34
N GLY A 67 2.38 3.34 26.01
CA GLY A 67 3.33 4.02 25.13
C GLY A 67 3.25 3.55 23.67
N LEU A 68 2.15 2.90 23.27
CA LEU A 68 1.96 2.34 21.94
C LEU A 68 1.00 3.17 21.11
N TYR A 69 1.28 3.28 19.82
CA TYR A 69 0.35 3.79 18.81
C TYR A 69 -0.48 2.64 18.28
N THR A 70 -1.78 2.88 18.10
CA THR A 70 -2.59 2.01 17.26
C THR A 70 -2.14 2.21 15.80
N THR A 71 -1.94 1.12 15.06
CA THR A 71 -1.47 1.19 13.68
C THR A 71 -2.39 0.40 12.78
N THR A 72 -3.09 1.12 11.90
CA THR A 72 -3.85 0.52 10.82
C THR A 72 -2.89 0.23 9.67
N VAL A 73 -2.88 -1.01 9.19
CA VAL A 73 -2.06 -1.42 8.05
C VAL A 73 -2.97 -1.56 6.85
N VAL A 74 -2.65 -0.88 5.75
CA VAL A 74 -3.40 -0.90 4.49
C VAL A 74 -2.52 -1.29 3.32
N ASP A 75 -3.12 -1.85 2.27
CA ASP A 75 -2.45 -2.05 0.98
C ASP A 75 -2.26 -0.74 0.21
N GLU A 76 -1.65 -0.82 -0.97
CA GLU A 76 -1.40 0.31 -1.85
C GLU A 76 -2.65 1.13 -2.16
N ARG A 77 -3.82 0.50 -2.19
CA ARG A 77 -5.12 1.11 -2.51
C ARG A 77 -5.89 1.58 -1.28
N GLY A 78 -5.35 1.36 -0.08
CA GLY A 78 -5.99 1.77 1.17
C GLY A 78 -6.94 0.73 1.77
N ILE A 79 -6.95 -0.50 1.26
CA ILE A 79 -7.74 -1.60 1.86
C ILE A 79 -7.05 -2.04 3.15
N ALA A 80 -7.80 -2.02 4.25
CA ALA A 80 -7.30 -2.46 5.55
C ALA A 80 -6.90 -3.95 5.54
N LEU A 81 -5.63 -4.19 5.81
CA LEU A 81 -5.02 -5.50 5.93
C LEU A 81 -5.08 -6.02 7.37
N GLY A 82 -4.82 -5.15 8.34
CA GLY A 82 -4.86 -5.50 9.75
C GLY A 82 -4.71 -4.31 10.68
N LEU A 83 -4.97 -4.56 11.97
CA LEU A 83 -4.74 -3.62 13.05
C LEU A 83 -3.66 -4.17 13.97
N VAL A 84 -2.62 -3.38 14.20
CA VAL A 84 -1.46 -3.72 15.04
C VAL A 84 -1.12 -2.56 15.97
N TYR A 85 -0.08 -2.74 16.76
CA TYR A 85 0.45 -1.68 17.61
C TYR A 85 1.88 -1.37 17.18
N SER A 86 2.29 -0.12 17.36
CA SER A 86 3.66 0.31 17.10
C SER A 86 4.22 1.02 18.32
N SER A 87 5.46 0.70 18.67
CA SER A 87 6.27 1.45 19.63
C SER A 87 7.18 2.41 18.87
N LYS A 88 7.80 3.37 19.56
CA LYS A 88 8.86 4.19 18.95
C LYS A 88 9.93 3.32 18.28
N GLN A 89 10.38 2.28 18.98
CA GLN A 89 11.37 1.33 18.48
C GLN A 89 10.91 0.62 17.20
N SER A 90 9.66 0.16 17.13
CA SER A 90 9.18 -0.52 15.92
C SER A 90 9.05 0.41 14.73
N ILE A 91 8.73 1.69 14.94
CA ILE A 91 8.63 2.68 13.86
C ILE A 91 10.01 3.02 13.31
N VAL A 92 10.99 3.24 14.20
CA VAL A 92 12.40 3.42 13.84
C VAL A 92 12.87 2.24 12.99
N GLU A 93 12.61 1.01 13.43
CA GLU A 93 13.03 -0.20 12.72
C GLU A 93 12.31 -0.37 11.37
N ALA A 94 11.00 -0.06 11.31
CA ALA A 94 10.23 -0.11 10.07
C ALA A 94 10.77 0.87 9.03
N LEU A 95 11.12 2.09 9.44
CA LEU A 95 11.70 3.12 8.58
C LEU A 95 13.13 2.77 8.15
N LYS A 96 13.94 2.21 9.05
CA LYS A 96 15.30 1.74 8.74
C LYS A 96 15.32 0.62 7.71
N THR A 97 14.44 -0.37 7.89
CA THR A 97 14.39 -1.57 7.05
C THR A 97 13.54 -1.40 5.79
N GLY A 98 12.67 -0.40 5.74
CA GLY A 98 11.66 -0.29 4.70
C GLY A 98 10.64 -1.44 4.74
N THR A 99 10.41 -2.06 5.91
CA THR A 99 9.51 -3.21 6.04
C THR A 99 8.46 -3.02 7.12
N GLY A 100 7.43 -3.89 7.11
CA GLY A 100 6.43 -3.93 8.17
C GLY A 100 7.00 -4.46 9.48
N VAL A 101 7.39 -3.54 10.38
CA VAL A 101 7.84 -3.85 11.73
C VAL A 101 6.90 -3.23 12.75
N TYR A 102 6.44 -4.05 13.70
CA TYR A 102 5.40 -3.70 14.65
C TYR A 102 5.79 -4.06 16.08
N GLN A 103 4.98 -3.63 17.04
CA GLN A 103 5.08 -4.02 18.43
C GLN A 103 4.01 -5.05 18.77
N SER A 104 4.42 -6.29 19.05
CA SER A 104 3.56 -7.27 19.68
C SER A 104 3.41 -6.97 21.17
N ARG A 105 2.16 -6.86 21.64
CA ARG A 105 1.84 -6.74 23.07
C ARG A 105 2.24 -7.97 23.90
N LYS A 106 2.57 -9.09 23.26
CA LYS A 106 2.98 -10.33 23.93
C LYS A 106 4.45 -10.69 23.68
N ARG A 107 4.98 -10.38 22.50
CA ARG A 107 6.27 -10.89 22.02
C ARG A 107 7.36 -9.82 21.86
N GLY A 108 7.04 -8.55 22.10
CA GLY A 108 7.98 -7.47 21.83
C GLY A 108 7.99 -7.04 20.36
N LEU A 109 9.15 -6.57 19.89
CA LEU A 109 9.37 -6.16 18.49
C LEU A 109 9.08 -7.32 17.52
N TRP A 110 8.36 -7.05 16.44
CA TRP A 110 7.88 -8.07 15.51
C TRP A 110 8.03 -7.65 14.05
N HIS A 111 8.91 -8.36 13.34
CA HIS A 111 9.09 -8.23 11.89
C HIS A 111 8.04 -9.09 11.17
N LYS A 112 7.09 -8.45 10.48
CA LYS A 112 5.98 -9.15 9.83
C LYS A 112 6.49 -10.05 8.70
N GLY A 113 6.12 -11.32 8.76
CA GLY A 113 6.47 -12.31 7.74
C GLY A 113 7.86 -12.91 7.88
N ALA A 114 8.67 -12.52 8.88
CA ALA A 114 10.02 -13.07 9.08
C ALA A 114 10.05 -14.60 9.19
N SER A 115 9.00 -15.21 9.76
CA SER A 115 8.88 -16.67 9.87
C SER A 115 8.03 -17.32 8.78
N SER A 116 7.06 -16.60 8.19
CA SER A 116 6.11 -17.18 7.22
C SER A 116 6.46 -16.92 5.75
N GLY A 117 7.32 -15.93 5.48
CA GLY A 117 7.57 -15.41 4.15
C GLY A 117 6.56 -14.37 3.67
N ASP A 118 5.46 -14.13 4.40
CA ASP A 118 4.43 -13.14 4.05
C ASP A 118 4.84 -11.73 4.52
N THR A 119 5.92 -11.25 3.91
CA THR A 119 6.62 -10.00 4.23
C THR A 119 5.89 -8.78 3.70
N GLN A 120 6.35 -7.61 4.14
CA GLN A 120 5.78 -6.32 3.78
C GLN A 120 6.90 -5.35 3.43
N GLU A 121 6.72 -4.63 2.33
CA GLU A 121 7.51 -3.45 1.99
C GLU A 121 6.71 -2.22 2.45
N LEU A 122 7.32 -1.38 3.28
CA LEU A 122 6.71 -0.15 3.79
C LEU A 122 6.80 0.94 2.71
N ILE A 123 5.64 1.45 2.27
CA ILE A 123 5.55 2.47 1.23
C ILE A 123 5.42 3.86 1.86
N ASN A 124 4.52 3.98 2.84
CA ASN A 124 4.20 5.25 3.46
C ASN A 124 3.78 5.06 4.91
N LEU A 125 4.07 6.06 5.73
CA LEU A 125 3.61 6.18 7.10
C LEU A 125 2.90 7.53 7.25
N ASP A 126 1.66 7.50 7.75
CA ASP A 126 0.89 8.68 8.09
C ASP A 126 0.46 8.66 9.56
N PHE A 127 0.31 9.83 10.15
CA PHE A 127 -0.47 10.01 11.38
C PHE A 127 -1.91 10.39 11.04
N ASP A 128 -2.83 10.08 11.93
CA ASP A 128 -4.16 10.68 11.91
C ASP A 128 -4.17 12.13 12.40
N CYS A 129 -5.34 12.76 12.44
CA CYS A 129 -5.45 14.21 12.58
C CYS A 129 -5.05 14.74 13.97
N ASP A 130 -5.22 13.96 15.03
CA ASP A 130 -4.83 14.29 16.40
C ASP A 130 -3.61 13.51 16.90
N LYS A 131 -2.99 12.73 15.99
CA LYS A 131 -1.66 12.13 16.09
C LYS A 131 -1.56 11.04 17.15
N ASP A 132 -2.63 10.29 17.38
CA ASP A 132 -2.65 9.15 18.31
C ASP A 132 -2.68 7.79 17.61
N ALA A 133 -2.94 7.78 16.30
CA ALA A 133 -2.89 6.59 15.46
C ALA A 133 -2.00 6.76 14.22
N LEU A 134 -1.54 5.61 13.73
CA LEU A 134 -0.70 5.50 12.54
C LEU A 134 -1.46 4.76 11.43
N LEU A 135 -1.18 5.17 10.20
CA LEU A 135 -1.53 4.42 8.99
C LEU A 135 -0.24 3.98 8.30
N PHE A 136 -0.01 2.67 8.26
CA PHE A 136 1.06 2.07 7.48
C PHE A 136 0.48 1.61 6.14
N ARG A 137 0.95 2.23 5.05
CA ARG A 137 0.69 1.74 3.70
C ARG A 137 1.83 0.82 3.30
N VAL A 138 1.50 -0.42 2.97
CA VAL A 138 2.48 -1.46 2.65
C VAL A 138 2.14 -2.16 1.36
N ARG A 139 3.17 -2.65 0.67
CA ARG A 139 3.03 -3.70 -0.35
C ARG A 139 3.19 -5.05 0.33
N GLN A 140 2.08 -5.78 0.44
CA GLN A 140 2.07 -7.11 1.04
C GLN A 140 2.57 -8.15 0.02
N ARG A 141 3.48 -9.01 0.46
CA ARG A 141 3.98 -10.16 -0.31
C ARG A 141 3.50 -11.47 0.30
N GLY A 142 3.54 -12.54 -0.48
CA GLY A 142 3.09 -13.86 -0.04
C GLY A 142 1.57 -14.03 -0.09
N LYS A 143 1.04 -14.87 0.79
CA LYS A 143 -0.38 -15.30 0.79
C LYS A 143 -1.33 -14.22 1.31
N GLY A 144 -0.84 -13.35 2.20
CA GLY A 144 -1.63 -12.28 2.78
C GLY A 144 -1.10 -11.80 4.12
N PHE A 145 -1.81 -10.83 4.71
CA PHE A 145 -1.47 -10.32 6.03
C PHE A 145 -1.74 -11.36 7.14
N CYS A 146 -2.86 -12.07 7.02
CA CYS A 146 -3.40 -12.90 8.09
C CYS A 146 -2.70 -14.27 8.18
N HIS A 147 -2.53 -14.76 9.40
CA HIS A 147 -2.01 -16.10 9.66
C HIS A 147 -2.92 -17.23 9.15
N LEU A 148 -4.19 -16.93 8.84
CA LEU A 148 -5.14 -17.85 8.21
C LEU A 148 -4.96 -17.94 6.68
N SER A 149 -3.86 -17.40 6.14
CA SER A 149 -3.61 -17.32 4.69
C SER A 149 -4.68 -16.53 3.91
N THR A 150 -5.33 -15.57 4.58
CA THR A 150 -6.22 -14.58 3.95
C THR A 150 -5.49 -13.25 3.76
N MET A 151 -5.94 -12.48 2.78
CA MET A 151 -5.31 -11.20 2.45
C MET A 151 -5.37 -10.22 3.62
N THR A 152 -6.52 -10.14 4.29
CA THR A 152 -6.75 -9.26 5.44
C THR A 152 -7.11 -10.09 6.67
N CYS A 153 -6.99 -9.49 7.86
CA CYS A 153 -7.52 -10.06 9.11
C CYS A 153 -9.05 -10.21 9.11
N TRP A 154 -9.75 -9.53 8.20
CA TRP A 154 -11.21 -9.55 8.08
C TRP A 154 -11.70 -10.42 6.93
N GLY A 155 -10.81 -11.26 6.36
CA GLY A 155 -11.15 -12.25 5.35
C GLY A 155 -10.60 -11.92 3.96
N SER A 156 -11.34 -12.37 2.95
CA SER A 156 -10.95 -12.22 1.55
C SER A 156 -11.30 -10.84 1.01
N ASN A 157 -10.54 -10.38 0.02
CA ASN A 157 -10.92 -9.20 -0.75
C ASN A 157 -12.30 -9.39 -1.40
N THR A 158 -12.98 -8.28 -1.65
CA THR A 158 -14.26 -8.22 -2.36
C THR A 158 -14.17 -7.25 -3.55
N GLY A 159 -15.19 -7.24 -4.42
CA GLY A 159 -15.28 -6.32 -5.55
C GLY A 159 -14.07 -6.37 -6.50
N LEU A 160 -13.64 -5.20 -6.98
CA LEU A 160 -12.53 -5.06 -7.94
C LEU A 160 -11.20 -5.61 -7.40
N SER A 161 -10.96 -5.52 -6.09
CA SER A 161 -9.77 -6.10 -5.46
C SER A 161 -9.73 -7.63 -5.61
N ARG A 162 -10.87 -8.29 -5.40
CA ARG A 162 -11.00 -9.75 -5.58
C ARG A 162 -10.86 -10.13 -7.05
N LEU A 163 -11.47 -9.34 -7.92
CA LEU A 163 -11.42 -9.56 -9.36
C LEU A 163 -9.98 -9.46 -9.88
N GLU A 164 -9.23 -8.40 -9.52
CA GLU A 164 -7.83 -8.22 -9.93
C GLU A 164 -6.98 -9.43 -9.53
N ARG A 165 -7.10 -9.88 -8.28
CA ARG A 165 -6.40 -11.06 -7.78
C ARG A 165 -6.76 -12.31 -8.58
N THR A 166 -8.05 -12.53 -8.83
CA THR A 166 -8.55 -13.70 -9.58
C THR A 166 -7.99 -13.71 -11.00
N ILE A 167 -7.97 -12.56 -11.67
CA ILE A 167 -7.42 -12.42 -13.04
C ILE A 167 -5.90 -12.65 -13.03
N LYS A 168 -5.16 -12.09 -12.05
CA LYS A 168 -3.71 -12.34 -11.90
C LYS A 168 -3.39 -13.83 -11.70
N GLU A 169 -4.15 -14.50 -10.83
CA GLU A 169 -4.02 -15.95 -10.59
C GLU A 169 -4.34 -16.76 -11.85
N ARG A 170 -5.41 -16.40 -12.57
CA ARG A 170 -5.80 -17.03 -13.85
C ARG A 170 -4.78 -16.80 -14.96
N LYS A 171 -4.15 -15.62 -15.05
CA LYS A 171 -3.10 -15.35 -16.04
C LYS A 171 -1.96 -16.37 -15.95
N GLN A 172 -1.61 -16.76 -14.72
CA GLN A 172 -0.55 -17.71 -14.43
C GLN A 172 -1.01 -19.17 -14.59
N SER A 173 -2.20 -19.50 -14.10
CA SER A 173 -2.68 -20.89 -13.98
C SER A 173 -3.60 -21.38 -15.10
N ALA A 174 -4.12 -20.51 -15.97
CA ALA A 174 -5.06 -20.92 -17.02
C ALA A 174 -4.40 -21.90 -18.00
N PRO A 175 -5.06 -23.04 -18.31
CA PRO A 175 -4.54 -24.02 -19.27
C PRO A 175 -4.32 -23.40 -20.65
N GLU A 176 -3.27 -23.86 -21.33
CA GLU A 176 -2.98 -23.40 -22.69
C GLU A 176 -4.15 -23.71 -23.63
N GLY A 177 -4.48 -22.77 -24.52
CA GLY A 177 -5.65 -22.88 -25.41
C GLY A 177 -7.03 -22.64 -24.76
N SER A 178 -7.13 -22.52 -23.44
CA SER A 178 -8.42 -22.20 -22.78
C SER A 178 -8.90 -20.79 -23.11
N TYR A 179 -10.22 -20.55 -23.06
CA TYR A 179 -10.83 -19.23 -23.29
C TYR A 179 -10.16 -18.12 -22.46
N THR A 180 -9.97 -18.36 -21.16
CA THR A 180 -9.31 -17.41 -20.27
C THR A 180 -7.87 -17.14 -20.66
N LYS A 181 -7.12 -18.15 -21.12
CA LYS A 181 -5.73 -17.96 -21.58
C LYS A 181 -5.68 -17.12 -22.86
N ARG A 182 -6.59 -17.39 -23.79
CA ARG A 182 -6.71 -16.64 -25.05
C ARG A 182 -7.03 -15.17 -24.81
N LEU A 183 -7.87 -14.83 -23.84
CA LEU A 183 -8.12 -13.42 -23.46
C LEU A 183 -6.83 -12.66 -23.08
N PHE A 184 -5.83 -13.34 -22.49
CA PHE A 184 -4.55 -12.71 -22.16
C PHE A 184 -3.58 -12.64 -23.35
N ASN A 185 -3.64 -13.61 -24.27
CA ASN A 185 -2.67 -13.78 -25.36
C ASN A 185 -3.12 -13.16 -26.69
N GLU A 186 -4.43 -12.96 -26.90
CA GLU A 186 -5.02 -12.47 -28.15
C GLU A 186 -5.71 -11.11 -27.91
N PRO A 187 -5.01 -9.97 -28.14
CA PRO A 187 -5.58 -8.64 -27.92
C PRO A 187 -6.85 -8.37 -28.72
N SER A 188 -6.97 -8.92 -29.93
CA SER A 188 -8.16 -8.78 -30.77
C SER A 188 -9.41 -9.35 -30.10
N MET A 189 -9.28 -10.48 -29.42
CA MET A 189 -10.37 -11.18 -28.75
C MET A 189 -10.89 -10.40 -27.55
N VAL A 190 -10.00 -9.98 -26.63
CA VAL A 190 -10.42 -9.20 -25.46
C VAL A 190 -10.93 -7.81 -25.87
N ASN A 191 -10.36 -7.18 -26.90
CA ASN A 191 -10.85 -5.90 -27.40
C ASN A 191 -12.24 -6.02 -28.06
N ALA A 192 -12.56 -7.17 -28.68
CA ALA A 192 -13.90 -7.42 -29.22
C ALA A 192 -14.92 -7.53 -28.09
N LYS A 193 -14.61 -8.31 -27.04
CA LYS A 193 -15.46 -8.39 -25.83
C LYS A 193 -15.66 -7.02 -25.18
N ILE A 194 -14.60 -6.23 -24.99
CA ILE A 194 -14.74 -4.88 -24.41
C ILE A 194 -15.72 -4.00 -25.21
N ARG A 195 -15.73 -4.10 -26.54
CA ARG A 195 -16.67 -3.31 -27.36
C ARG A 195 -18.10 -3.83 -27.22
N GLU A 196 -18.27 -5.15 -27.27
CA GLU A 196 -19.57 -5.81 -27.09
C GLU A 196 -20.21 -5.42 -25.75
N GLU A 197 -19.51 -5.61 -24.62
CA GLU A 197 -20.07 -5.26 -23.30
C GLU A 197 -20.30 -3.75 -23.13
N ALA A 198 -19.54 -2.92 -23.85
CA ALA A 198 -19.76 -1.48 -23.82
C ALA A 198 -21.05 -1.09 -24.56
N ASP A 199 -21.34 -1.75 -25.68
CA ASP A 199 -22.58 -1.57 -26.43
C ASP A 199 -23.77 -2.12 -25.61
N GLU A 200 -23.64 -3.31 -25.02
CA GLU A 200 -24.66 -3.92 -24.14
C GLU A 200 -24.97 -3.03 -22.92
N LEU A 201 -23.94 -2.45 -22.28
CA LEU A 201 -24.14 -1.49 -21.21
C LEU A 201 -24.90 -0.23 -21.66
N CYS A 202 -24.72 0.22 -22.91
CA CYS A 202 -25.47 1.35 -23.45
C CYS A 202 -26.94 1.00 -23.73
N GLU A 203 -27.22 -0.26 -24.05
CA GLU A 203 -28.56 -0.76 -24.38
C GLU A 203 -29.36 -1.18 -23.12
N ALA A 204 -28.68 -1.55 -22.03
CA ALA A 204 -29.29 -1.96 -20.77
C ALA A 204 -30.27 -0.91 -20.21
N GLN A 205 -31.46 -1.35 -19.78
CA GLN A 205 -32.53 -0.45 -19.33
C GLN A 205 -32.85 -0.59 -17.85
N THR A 206 -32.71 -1.81 -17.31
CA THR A 206 -32.98 -2.07 -15.89
C THR A 206 -31.74 -1.89 -15.03
N LYS A 207 -31.94 -1.62 -13.74
CA LYS A 207 -30.83 -1.49 -12.78
C LYS A 207 -29.98 -2.77 -12.74
N GLU A 208 -30.63 -3.92 -12.83
CA GLU A 208 -30.00 -5.23 -12.78
C GLU A 208 -29.16 -5.50 -14.04
N GLU A 209 -29.69 -5.19 -15.23
CA GLU A 209 -28.94 -5.29 -16.49
C GLU A 209 -27.75 -4.33 -16.49
N ILE A 210 -27.96 -3.04 -16.17
CA ILE A 210 -26.88 -2.04 -16.14
C ILE A 210 -25.75 -2.49 -15.20
N ALA A 211 -26.08 -3.07 -14.04
CA ALA A 211 -25.09 -3.57 -13.11
C ALA A 211 -24.34 -4.81 -13.64
N ALA A 212 -25.02 -5.70 -14.37
CA ALA A 212 -24.42 -6.87 -14.99
C ALA A 212 -23.47 -6.49 -16.13
N GLU A 213 -23.93 -5.69 -17.10
CA GLU A 213 -23.12 -5.30 -18.26
C GLU A 213 -21.92 -4.44 -17.84
N ALA A 214 -22.08 -3.57 -16.83
CA ALA A 214 -20.97 -2.82 -16.28
C ALA A 214 -19.93 -3.75 -15.61
N ALA A 215 -20.39 -4.82 -14.95
CA ALA A 215 -19.50 -5.79 -14.33
C ALA A 215 -18.70 -6.57 -15.38
N ASP A 216 -19.33 -6.98 -16.48
CA ASP A 216 -18.66 -7.70 -17.57
C ASP A 216 -17.68 -6.78 -18.33
N LEU A 217 -18.07 -5.53 -18.59
CA LEU A 217 -17.16 -4.52 -19.12
C LEU A 217 -15.94 -4.33 -18.21
N PHE A 218 -16.13 -4.22 -16.89
CA PHE A 218 -15.02 -4.11 -15.94
C PHE A 218 -14.15 -5.37 -15.91
N TYR A 219 -14.73 -6.56 -16.06
CA TYR A 219 -14.00 -7.82 -16.14
C TYR A 219 -13.04 -7.83 -17.34
N PHE A 220 -13.54 -7.54 -18.55
CA PHE A 220 -12.70 -7.58 -19.75
C PHE A 220 -11.71 -6.42 -19.81
N ALA A 221 -12.10 -5.22 -19.38
CA ALA A 221 -11.20 -4.08 -19.28
C ALA A 221 -10.03 -4.38 -18.33
N LEU A 222 -10.32 -4.91 -17.13
CA LEU A 222 -9.28 -5.24 -16.16
C LEU A 222 -8.41 -6.42 -16.64
N THR A 223 -8.99 -7.39 -17.35
CA THR A 223 -8.26 -8.48 -18.01
C THR A 223 -7.23 -7.93 -19.01
N ARG A 224 -7.64 -6.98 -19.86
CA ARG A 224 -6.77 -6.31 -20.83
C ARG A 224 -5.65 -5.50 -20.15
N CYS A 225 -5.96 -4.83 -19.04
CA CYS A 225 -4.98 -4.09 -18.24
C CYS A 225 -3.93 -5.05 -17.65
N ILE A 226 -4.37 -6.10 -16.95
CA ILE A 226 -3.47 -7.08 -16.32
C ILE A 226 -2.64 -7.83 -17.36
N ALA A 227 -3.19 -8.12 -18.55
CA ALA A 227 -2.42 -8.68 -19.67
C ALA A 227 -1.20 -7.82 -19.99
N ALA A 228 -1.37 -6.49 -20.02
CA ALA A 228 -0.32 -5.50 -20.29
C ALA A 228 0.47 -5.05 -19.05
N GLY A 229 0.27 -5.67 -17.89
CA GLY A 229 0.99 -5.31 -16.66
C GLY A 229 0.47 -4.04 -15.96
N VAL A 230 -0.71 -3.56 -16.33
CA VAL A 230 -1.39 -2.44 -15.68
C VAL A 230 -2.25 -2.98 -14.53
N SER A 231 -2.01 -2.46 -13.33
CA SER A 231 -2.76 -2.82 -12.11
C SER A 231 -3.97 -1.91 -11.89
N LEU A 232 -4.84 -2.32 -10.97
CA LEU A 232 -5.94 -1.47 -10.51
C LEU A 232 -5.44 -0.21 -9.80
N GLU A 233 -4.30 -0.29 -9.10
CA GLU A 233 -3.63 0.88 -8.51
C GLU A 233 -3.23 1.89 -9.59
N ASP A 234 -2.72 1.44 -10.75
CA ASP A 234 -2.36 2.33 -11.86
C ASP A 234 -3.59 3.02 -12.46
N ILE A 235 -4.72 2.31 -12.55
CA ILE A 235 -5.99 2.85 -13.03
C ILE A 235 -6.50 3.93 -12.06
N GLU A 236 -6.52 3.64 -10.76
CA GLU A 236 -6.98 4.58 -9.72
C GLU A 236 -6.11 5.84 -9.68
N LYS A 237 -4.78 5.71 -9.79
CA LYS A 237 -3.88 6.87 -9.93
C LYS A 237 -4.26 7.76 -11.11
N ASN A 238 -4.62 7.16 -12.25
CA ASN A 238 -5.06 7.91 -13.42
C ASN A 238 -6.43 8.58 -13.21
N LEU A 239 -7.36 7.91 -12.51
CA LEU A 239 -8.66 8.48 -12.16
C LEU A 239 -8.52 9.67 -11.20
N ASP A 240 -7.66 9.57 -10.18
CA ASP A 240 -7.37 10.66 -9.25
C ASP A 240 -6.85 11.90 -10.00
N LEU A 241 -5.90 11.71 -10.92
CA LEU A 241 -5.38 12.79 -11.76
C LEU A 241 -6.45 13.45 -12.63
N LYS A 242 -7.39 12.66 -13.17
CA LYS A 242 -8.52 13.20 -13.94
C LYS A 242 -9.48 13.99 -13.05
N SER A 243 -9.77 13.51 -11.85
CA SER A 243 -10.68 14.19 -10.90
C SER A 243 -10.16 15.58 -10.51
N MET A 244 -8.84 15.77 -10.45
CA MET A 244 -8.22 17.07 -10.19
C MET A 244 -8.36 18.05 -11.36
N ARG A 245 -8.50 17.56 -12.60
CA ARG A 245 -8.68 18.39 -13.80
C ARG A 245 -10.14 18.76 -14.07
N ALA A 246 -11.07 18.04 -13.46
CA ALA A 246 -12.52 18.26 -13.60
C ALA A 246 -13.07 19.25 -12.57
N LYS A 247 -12.23 19.73 -11.63
CA LYS A 247 -12.51 20.84 -10.73
C LYS A 247 -11.85 22.11 -11.26
#